data_AF-A0A258EUM8-F1
#
_entry.id   AF-A0A258EUM8-F1
#
_cell.length_a   1.000
_cell.length_b   1.000
_cell.length_c   1.000
_cell.angle_alpha   90.00
_cell.angle_beta   90.00
_cell.angle_gamma   90.00
#
_symmetry.space_group_name_H-M   'P 1'
#
loop_
_entity.id
_entity.type
_entity.pdbx_description
1 polymer ?
#
loop_
_entity_poly.entity_id
_entity_poly.type
_entity_poly.pdbx_seq_one_letter_code
_entity_poly.pdbx_strand_id
1 'polypeptide(L)'
;MNVLLQPWDTPFGLPPFAEVRDEDFGPAFDEALARARANIVAIAEGPGQSFAEVIEALELAEGDLDRVAAVFYNLAGADSTEAREALMRELATKMSAFSSEITNNKALFGKIEALWQGREGLGLTAEQGRVLELYRQMFVRSGAALEGAAAERLTAVKARLAVLGTAFGQNLLADERSWFLELSPQDLADLPGFVQEAARAAGAEKGLGPVVTLNR
;
A
#
# COMPACT_ATOMS: atom_id res chain seq x y z
N MET A 1 8.28 23.37 -1.65
CA MET A 1 8.51 22.58 -0.42
C MET A 1 7.19 21.90 -0.11
N ASN A 2 7.15 20.58 -0.03
CA ASN A 2 5.90 19.82 0.15
C ASN A 2 5.61 19.64 1.65
N VAL A 3 4.42 20.06 2.11
CA VAL A 3 4.02 20.05 3.53
C VAL A 3 4.04 18.64 4.15
N LEU A 4 3.77 17.61 3.35
CA LEU A 4 3.76 16.21 3.78
C LEU A 4 5.18 15.66 4.06
N LEU A 5 6.21 16.34 3.55
CA LEU A 5 7.62 15.96 3.69
C LEU A 5 8.40 16.84 4.69
N GLN A 6 7.74 17.78 5.35
CA GLN A 6 8.36 18.60 6.41
C GLN A 6 8.05 18.04 7.79
N PRO A 7 8.91 18.27 8.80
CA PRO A 7 8.55 18.04 10.19
C PRO A 7 7.26 18.80 10.54
N TRP A 8 6.39 18.18 11.33
CA TRP A 8 5.13 18.80 11.77
C TRP A 8 5.29 19.25 13.23
N ASP A 9 5.02 20.54 13.48
CA ASP A 9 5.06 21.14 14.83
C ASP A 9 3.67 21.21 15.48
N THR A 10 2.75 20.39 15.00
CA THR A 10 1.40 20.24 15.53
C THR A 10 1.42 19.40 16.83
N PRO A 11 0.42 19.52 17.72
CA PRO A 11 0.32 18.68 18.90
C PRO A 11 0.39 17.19 18.53
N PHE A 12 1.27 16.45 19.21
CA PHE A 12 1.52 15.02 18.98
C PHE A 12 2.04 14.66 17.57
N GLY A 13 2.50 15.64 16.78
CA GLY A 13 2.91 15.39 15.40
C GLY A 13 1.74 14.98 14.52
N LEU A 14 0.56 15.57 14.74
CA LEU A 14 -0.59 15.35 13.87
C LEU A 14 -0.35 15.92 12.45
N PRO A 15 -0.86 15.27 11.39
CA PRO A 15 -0.80 15.86 10.06
C PRO A 15 -1.45 17.25 10.05
N PRO A 16 -0.84 18.28 9.45
CA PRO A 16 -1.42 19.62 9.34
C PRO A 16 -2.53 19.62 8.26
N PHE A 17 -3.65 18.93 8.53
CA PHE A 17 -4.72 18.67 7.56
C PHE A 17 -5.28 19.94 6.89
N ALA A 18 -5.26 21.09 7.57
CA ALA A 18 -5.71 22.36 7.02
C ALA A 18 -4.82 22.89 5.88
N GLU A 19 -3.57 22.43 5.80
CA GLU A 19 -2.58 22.86 4.80
C GLU A 19 -2.37 21.82 3.68
N VAL A 20 -2.81 20.57 3.90
CA VAL A 20 -2.66 19.47 2.94
C VAL A 20 -3.70 19.57 1.85
N ARG A 21 -3.27 19.53 0.59
CA ARG A 21 -4.13 19.48 -0.58
C ARG A 21 -3.96 18.17 -1.35
N ASP A 22 -4.97 17.79 -2.12
CA ASP A 22 -4.92 16.55 -2.91
C ASP A 22 -3.75 16.55 -3.90
N GLU A 23 -3.39 17.72 -4.43
CA GLU A 23 -2.27 17.90 -5.35
C GLU A 23 -0.89 17.66 -4.70
N ASP A 24 -0.79 17.70 -3.37
CA ASP A 24 0.47 17.51 -2.66
C ASP A 24 0.88 16.04 -2.59
N PHE A 25 -0.07 15.10 -2.64
CA PHE A 25 0.21 13.68 -2.40
C PHE A 25 1.07 13.06 -3.49
N GLY A 26 0.74 13.24 -4.77
CA GLY A 26 1.49 12.64 -5.88
C GLY A 26 2.98 12.93 -5.82
N PRO A 27 3.39 14.22 -5.80
CA PRO A 27 4.78 14.61 -5.64
C PRO A 27 5.41 14.14 -4.32
N ALA A 28 4.65 14.13 -3.21
CA ALA A 28 5.16 13.65 -1.93
C ALA A 28 5.48 12.15 -1.96
N PHE A 29 4.61 11.33 -2.55
CA PHE A 29 4.84 9.91 -2.72
C PHE A 29 6.03 9.61 -3.62
N ASP A 30 6.16 10.32 -4.75
CA ASP A 30 7.30 10.11 -5.66
C ASP A 30 8.63 10.41 -4.97
N GLU A 31 8.71 11.52 -4.24
CA GLU A 31 9.91 11.88 -3.48
C GLU A 31 10.16 10.93 -2.29
N ALA A 32 9.13 10.57 -1.53
CA ALA A 32 9.26 9.64 -0.40
C ALA A 32 9.67 8.23 -0.86
N LEU A 33 9.12 7.72 -1.96
CA LEU A 33 9.53 6.46 -2.58
C LEU A 33 10.98 6.52 -3.05
N ALA A 34 11.44 7.64 -3.61
CA ALA A 34 12.84 7.80 -4.01
C ALA A 34 13.78 7.78 -2.80
N ARG A 35 13.43 8.49 -1.71
CA ARG A 35 14.18 8.48 -0.45
C ARG A 35 14.23 7.07 0.16
N ALA A 36 13.09 6.38 0.23
CA ALA A 36 12.98 5.03 0.75
C ALA A 36 13.86 4.05 -0.06
N ARG A 37 13.81 4.09 -1.39
CA ARG A 37 14.70 3.29 -2.25
C ARG A 37 16.18 3.58 -1.98
N ALA A 38 16.56 4.84 -1.84
CA ALA A 38 17.95 5.21 -1.54
C ALA A 38 18.40 4.65 -0.18
N ASN A 39 17.54 4.70 0.83
CA ASN A 39 17.82 4.14 2.15
C ASN A 39 17.99 2.61 2.08
N ILE A 40 17.09 1.91 1.38
CA ILE A 40 17.17 0.46 1.17
C ILE A 40 18.47 0.07 0.45
N VAL A 41 18.86 0.81 -0.60
CA VAL A 41 20.12 0.58 -1.31
C VAL A 41 21.32 0.78 -0.38
N ALA A 42 21.33 1.86 0.42
CA ALA A 42 22.40 2.12 1.38
C ALA A 42 22.55 0.99 2.42
N ILE A 43 21.43 0.42 2.90
CA ILE A 43 21.46 -0.72 3.82
C ILE A 43 21.95 -1.99 3.12
N ALA A 44 21.44 -2.27 1.93
CA ALA A 44 21.73 -3.50 1.18
C ALA A 44 23.18 -3.55 0.68
N GLU A 45 23.72 -2.43 0.20
CA GLU A 45 25.06 -2.34 -0.41
C GLU A 45 26.12 -1.78 0.55
N GLY A 46 25.70 -1.20 1.68
CA GLY A 46 26.60 -0.65 2.68
C GLY A 46 27.36 -1.72 3.48
N PRO A 47 28.39 -1.32 4.25
CA PRO A 47 29.22 -2.25 5.03
C PRO A 47 28.55 -2.75 6.32
N GLY A 48 27.45 -2.13 6.76
CA GLY A 48 26.76 -2.42 8.01
C GLY A 48 26.29 -3.88 8.09
N GLN A 49 26.51 -4.50 9.23
CA GLN A 49 26.26 -5.93 9.44
C GLN A 49 25.59 -6.23 10.79
N SER A 50 25.51 -5.25 11.69
CA SER A 50 24.85 -5.41 12.97
C SER A 50 23.32 -5.37 12.85
N PHE A 51 22.62 -5.82 13.90
CA PHE A 51 21.16 -5.71 13.97
C PHE A 51 20.68 -4.27 13.77
N ALA A 52 21.36 -3.29 14.39
CA ALA A 52 21.00 -1.88 14.26
C ALA A 52 21.21 -1.34 12.83
N GLU A 53 22.34 -1.66 12.21
CA GLU A 53 22.66 -1.18 10.87
C GLU A 53 21.83 -1.84 9.75
N VAL A 54 21.18 -2.98 10.03
CA VAL A 54 20.37 -3.70 9.06
C VAL A 54 18.88 -3.66 9.43
N ILE A 55 18.48 -4.24 10.55
CA ILE A 55 17.07 -4.38 10.92
C ILE A 55 16.48 -3.07 11.43
N GLU A 56 17.14 -2.37 12.37
CA GLU A 56 16.63 -1.08 12.85
C GLU A 56 16.68 -0.03 11.73
N ALA A 57 17.73 -0.06 10.89
CA ALA A 57 17.81 0.78 9.70
C ALA A 57 16.66 0.50 8.72
N LEU A 58 16.26 -0.76 8.52
CA LEU A 58 15.12 -1.12 7.67
C LEU A 58 13.79 -0.60 8.23
N GLU A 59 13.57 -0.71 9.53
CA GLU A 59 12.37 -0.19 10.21
C GLU A 59 12.25 1.35 10.09
N LEU A 60 13.36 2.05 9.85
CA LEU A 60 13.40 3.50 9.69
C LEU A 60 13.53 3.95 8.22
N ALA A 61 13.77 3.03 7.29
CA ALA A 61 14.09 3.35 5.90
C ALA A 61 12.94 4.04 5.15
N GLU A 62 11.70 3.82 5.61
CA GLU A 62 10.46 4.22 4.93
C GLU A 62 9.71 5.35 5.66
N GLY A 63 10.30 5.97 6.69
CA GLY A 63 9.56 6.89 7.58
C GLY A 63 8.83 8.06 6.90
N ASP A 64 9.43 8.67 5.86
CA ASP A 64 8.73 9.70 5.06
C ASP A 64 7.56 9.10 4.26
N LEU A 65 7.74 7.91 3.69
CA LEU A 65 6.73 7.22 2.90
C LEU A 65 5.56 6.78 3.77
N ASP A 66 5.83 6.20 4.94
CA ASP A 66 4.82 5.80 5.92
C ASP A 66 3.98 6.99 6.36
N ARG A 67 4.64 8.13 6.62
CA ARG A 67 3.96 9.36 7.02
C ARG A 67 3.03 9.89 5.92
N VAL A 68 3.50 9.96 4.68
CA VAL A 68 2.67 10.40 3.53
C VAL A 68 1.51 9.41 3.32
N ALA A 69 1.79 8.11 3.37
CA ALA A 69 0.83 7.05 3.17
C ALA A 69 -0.28 7.05 4.23
N ALA A 70 0.08 7.22 5.50
CA ALA A 70 -0.88 7.24 6.60
C ALA A 70 -1.92 8.37 6.42
N VAL A 71 -1.49 9.57 6.04
CA VAL A 71 -2.40 10.70 5.79
C VAL A 71 -3.28 10.42 4.58
N PHE A 72 -2.67 9.97 3.48
CA PHE A 72 -3.39 9.75 2.23
C PHE A 72 -4.46 8.67 2.37
N TYR A 73 -4.11 7.49 2.89
CA TYR A 73 -5.07 6.39 3.03
C TYR A 73 -6.12 6.65 4.10
N ASN A 74 -5.83 7.49 5.10
CA ASN A 74 -6.85 7.97 6.04
C ASN A 74 -7.90 8.84 5.31
N LEU A 75 -7.46 9.86 4.56
CA LEU A 75 -8.38 10.74 3.83
C LEU A 75 -9.10 9.98 2.71
N ALA A 76 -8.41 9.17 1.92
CA ALA A 76 -9.01 8.41 0.84
C ALA A 76 -10.05 7.39 1.33
N GLY A 77 -9.91 6.89 2.56
CA GLY A 77 -10.88 6.00 3.19
C GLY A 77 -12.04 6.71 3.91
N ALA A 78 -11.81 7.90 4.48
CA ALA A 78 -12.81 8.61 5.28
C ALA A 78 -13.57 9.72 4.50
N ASP A 79 -12.93 10.30 3.49
CA ASP A 79 -13.40 11.42 2.68
C ASP A 79 -12.95 11.19 1.22
N SER A 80 -13.49 10.16 0.58
CA SER A 80 -13.04 9.78 -0.76
C SER A 80 -13.49 10.78 -1.83
N THR A 81 -12.62 11.02 -2.81
CA THR A 81 -12.89 11.87 -3.98
C THR A 81 -12.38 11.16 -5.24
N GLU A 82 -12.91 11.50 -6.42
CA GLU A 82 -12.42 10.92 -7.69
C GLU A 82 -10.89 11.08 -7.87
N ALA A 83 -10.34 12.21 -7.41
CA ALA A 83 -8.91 12.49 -7.45
C ALA A 83 -8.12 11.54 -6.53
N ARG A 84 -8.57 11.37 -5.27
CA ARG A 84 -7.95 10.44 -4.31
C ARG A 84 -8.07 8.99 -4.78
N GLU A 85 -9.20 8.59 -5.34
CA GLU A 85 -9.36 7.26 -5.92
C GLU A 85 -8.45 7.01 -7.12
N ALA A 86 -8.30 8.00 -8.01
CA ALA A 86 -7.38 7.90 -9.13
C ALA A 86 -5.94 7.74 -8.65
N LEU A 87 -5.52 8.53 -7.67
CA LEU A 87 -4.19 8.43 -7.09
C LEU A 87 -3.99 7.10 -6.35
N MET A 88 -4.99 6.59 -5.62
CA MET A 88 -4.93 5.26 -4.99
C MET A 88 -4.60 4.15 -6.01
N ARG A 89 -5.23 4.17 -7.19
CA ARG A 89 -4.97 3.18 -8.25
C ARG A 89 -3.54 3.27 -8.80
N GLU A 90 -3.03 4.49 -8.98
CA GLU A 90 -1.65 4.71 -9.39
C GLU A 90 -0.66 4.21 -8.34
N LEU A 91 -0.88 4.59 -7.07
CA LEU A 91 -0.02 4.24 -5.95
C LEU A 91 -0.01 2.74 -5.67
N ALA A 92 -1.13 2.03 -5.82
CA ALA A 92 -1.17 0.58 -5.65
C ALA A 92 -0.11 -0.13 -6.51
N THR A 93 0.10 0.33 -7.75
CA THR A 93 1.12 -0.22 -8.64
C THR A 93 2.53 0.15 -8.16
N LYS A 94 2.77 1.42 -7.81
CA LYS A 94 4.09 1.89 -7.33
C LYS A 94 4.52 1.22 -6.03
N MET A 95 3.61 1.11 -5.06
CA MET A 95 3.86 0.49 -3.75
C MET A 95 4.09 -1.02 -3.88
N SER A 96 3.34 -1.70 -4.74
CA SER A 96 3.54 -3.14 -5.02
C SER A 96 4.90 -3.41 -5.66
N ALA A 97 5.33 -2.55 -6.61
CA ALA A 97 6.65 -2.62 -7.20
C ALA A 97 7.75 -2.42 -6.14
N PHE A 98 7.64 -1.38 -5.31
CA PHE A 98 8.60 -1.09 -4.25
C PHE A 98 8.71 -2.24 -3.22
N SER A 99 7.59 -2.79 -2.74
CA SER A 99 7.59 -3.95 -1.84
C SER A 99 8.24 -5.20 -2.48
N SER A 100 8.03 -5.39 -3.79
CA SER A 100 8.67 -6.47 -4.55
C SER A 100 10.18 -6.24 -4.70
N GLU A 101 10.62 -5.00 -4.92
CA GLU A 101 12.05 -4.63 -4.98
C GLU A 101 12.75 -5.00 -3.66
N ILE A 102 12.16 -4.67 -2.51
CA ILE A 102 12.71 -5.00 -1.19
C ILE A 102 12.80 -6.51 -1.00
N THR A 103 11.68 -7.23 -1.13
CA THR A 103 11.62 -8.67 -0.80
C THR A 103 12.40 -9.56 -1.77
N ASN A 104 12.68 -9.08 -2.99
CA ASN A 104 13.53 -9.78 -3.95
C ASN A 104 15.01 -9.34 -3.87
N ASN A 105 15.37 -8.37 -3.00
CA ASN A 105 16.74 -7.90 -2.85
C ASN A 105 17.62 -8.96 -2.17
N LYS A 106 18.47 -9.62 -2.96
CA LYS A 106 19.35 -10.70 -2.51
C LYS A 106 20.45 -10.23 -1.55
N ALA A 107 20.98 -9.02 -1.75
CA ALA A 107 22.02 -8.47 -0.85
C ALA A 107 21.43 -8.20 0.54
N LEU A 108 20.24 -7.62 0.59
CA LEU A 108 19.51 -7.39 1.83
C LEU A 108 19.15 -8.70 2.53
N PHE A 109 18.63 -9.68 1.79
CA PHE A 109 18.35 -11.01 2.35
C PHE A 109 19.61 -11.68 2.89
N GLY A 110 20.75 -11.56 2.21
CA GLY A 110 22.03 -12.09 2.68
C GLY A 110 22.44 -11.54 4.05
N LYS A 111 22.25 -10.24 4.29
CA LYS A 111 22.51 -9.61 5.60
C LYS A 111 21.55 -10.11 6.67
N ILE A 112 20.26 -10.22 6.36
CA ILE A 112 19.23 -10.73 7.28
C ILE A 112 19.51 -12.21 7.63
N GLU A 113 19.88 -13.03 6.64
CA GLU A 113 20.20 -14.43 6.87
C GLU A 113 21.47 -14.58 7.70
N ALA A 114 22.50 -13.77 7.47
CA ALA A 114 23.71 -13.76 8.31
C ALA A 114 23.39 -13.42 9.77
N LEU A 115 22.59 -12.39 10.02
CA LEU A 115 22.11 -12.05 11.36
C LEU A 115 21.32 -13.19 11.99
N TRP A 116 20.42 -13.81 11.23
CA TRP A 116 19.63 -14.94 11.71
C TRP A 116 20.49 -16.14 12.10
N GLN A 117 21.47 -16.51 11.28
CA GLN A 117 22.35 -17.64 11.58
C GLN A 117 23.24 -17.36 12.80
N GLY A 118 23.67 -16.10 12.99
CA GLY A 118 24.48 -15.67 14.14
C GLY A 118 23.69 -15.26 15.39
N ARG A 119 22.35 -15.31 15.36
CA ARG A 119 21.47 -14.64 16.35
C ARG A 119 21.76 -14.97 17.82
N GLU A 120 22.19 -16.19 18.12
CA GLU A 120 22.51 -16.62 19.50
C GLU A 120 23.68 -15.85 20.11
N GLY A 121 24.61 -15.36 19.28
CA GLY A 121 25.78 -14.59 19.71
C GLY A 121 25.57 -13.08 19.72
N LEU A 122 24.42 -12.57 19.28
CA LEU A 122 24.17 -11.13 19.12
C LEU A 122 23.67 -10.44 20.39
N GLY A 123 23.26 -11.21 21.42
CA GLY A 123 22.72 -10.65 22.66
C GLY A 123 21.42 -9.87 22.47
N LEU A 124 20.60 -10.25 21.50
CA LEU A 124 19.33 -9.57 21.18
C LEU A 124 18.34 -9.65 22.35
N THR A 125 17.57 -8.59 22.54
CA THR A 125 16.36 -8.66 23.37
C THR A 125 15.33 -9.61 22.75
N ALA A 126 14.32 -10.03 23.53
CA ALA A 126 13.24 -10.86 23.01
C ALA A 126 12.50 -10.18 21.83
N GLU A 127 12.30 -8.86 21.91
CA GLU A 127 11.65 -8.07 20.86
C GLU A 127 12.53 -8.00 19.60
N GLN A 128 13.82 -7.68 19.73
CA GLN A 128 14.75 -7.66 18.60
C GLN A 128 14.84 -9.04 17.92
N GLY A 129 14.90 -10.12 18.70
CA GLY A 129 14.88 -11.49 18.17
C GLY A 129 13.59 -11.79 17.40
N ARG A 130 12.45 -11.31 17.87
CA ARG A 130 11.16 -11.46 17.18
C ARG A 130 11.10 -10.66 15.88
N VAL A 131 11.58 -9.42 15.88
CA VAL A 131 11.63 -8.59 14.65
C VAL A 131 12.53 -9.24 13.60
N LEU A 132 13.71 -9.74 13.98
CA LEU A 132 14.59 -10.47 13.07
C LEU A 132 13.91 -11.72 12.47
N GLU A 133 13.19 -12.49 13.29
CA GLU A 133 12.42 -13.64 12.83
C GLU A 133 11.36 -13.24 11.78
N LEU A 134 10.61 -12.17 12.04
CA LEU A 134 9.56 -11.68 11.14
C LEU A 134 10.14 -11.20 9.81
N TYR A 135 11.23 -10.44 9.82
CA TYR A 135 11.93 -10.04 8.60
C TYR A 135 12.40 -11.26 7.80
N ARG A 136 13.06 -12.22 8.44
CA ARG A 136 13.48 -13.44 7.76
C ARG A 136 12.30 -14.19 7.15
N GLN A 137 11.21 -14.37 7.92
CA GLN A 137 10.01 -15.04 7.44
C GLN A 137 9.40 -14.34 6.23
N MET A 138 9.33 -13.00 6.25
CA MET A 138 8.84 -12.21 5.12
C MET A 138 9.66 -12.50 3.85
N PHE A 139 11.00 -12.43 3.93
CA PHE A 139 11.87 -12.71 2.80
C PHE A 139 11.78 -14.17 2.30
N VAL A 140 11.78 -15.14 3.23
CA VAL A 140 11.67 -16.56 2.89
C VAL A 140 10.33 -16.87 2.22
N ARG A 141 9.21 -16.32 2.71
CA ARG A 141 7.87 -16.49 2.10
C ARG A 141 7.77 -15.81 0.74
N SER A 142 8.53 -14.75 0.53
CA SER A 142 8.72 -14.11 -0.78
C SER A 142 9.66 -14.90 -1.70
N GLY A 143 10.27 -15.98 -1.22
CA GLY A 143 11.14 -16.87 -2.00
C GLY A 143 12.59 -16.39 -2.11
N ALA A 144 13.05 -15.49 -1.23
CA ALA A 144 14.42 -14.99 -1.24
C ALA A 144 15.47 -16.09 -1.04
N ALA A 145 15.11 -17.20 -0.39
CA ALA A 145 15.96 -18.38 -0.21
C ALA A 145 15.95 -19.37 -1.40
N LEU A 146 15.15 -19.13 -2.44
CA LEU A 146 15.12 -20.01 -3.62
C LEU A 146 16.28 -19.70 -4.56
N GLU A 147 16.75 -20.77 -5.22
CA GLU A 147 17.82 -20.74 -6.23
C GLU A 147 17.42 -21.54 -7.48
N GLY A 148 18.12 -21.30 -8.59
CA GLY A 148 17.95 -22.01 -9.86
C GLY A 148 16.50 -22.06 -10.36
N ALA A 149 16.10 -23.23 -10.85
CA ALA A 149 14.78 -23.45 -11.45
C ALA A 149 13.60 -23.12 -10.51
N ALA A 150 13.77 -23.27 -9.19
CA ALA A 150 12.72 -22.93 -8.23
C ALA A 150 12.51 -21.41 -8.13
N ALA A 151 13.59 -20.63 -8.15
CA ALA A 151 13.52 -19.17 -8.19
C ALA A 151 12.88 -18.67 -9.49
N GLU A 152 13.29 -19.21 -10.64
CA GLU A 152 12.71 -18.90 -11.94
C GLU A 152 11.20 -19.19 -11.98
N ARG A 153 10.79 -20.34 -11.43
CA ARG A 153 9.39 -20.74 -11.36
C ARG A 153 8.57 -19.76 -10.50
N LEU A 154 9.07 -19.36 -9.34
CA LEU A 154 8.37 -18.41 -8.48
C LEU A 154 8.24 -17.04 -9.16
N THR A 155 9.29 -16.56 -9.83
CA THR A 155 9.24 -15.32 -10.62
C THR A 155 8.14 -15.39 -11.68
N ALA A 156 8.05 -16.48 -12.44
CA ALA A 156 7.00 -16.68 -13.43
C ALA A 156 5.59 -16.73 -12.81
N VAL A 157 5.44 -17.35 -11.64
CA VAL A 157 4.16 -17.40 -10.91
C VAL A 157 3.75 -16.00 -10.44
N LYS A 158 4.67 -15.24 -9.82
CA LYS A 158 4.41 -13.87 -9.35
C LYS A 158 4.00 -12.95 -10.50
N ALA A 159 4.70 -13.03 -11.64
CA ALA A 159 4.35 -12.26 -12.84
C ALA A 159 2.93 -12.57 -13.33
N ARG A 160 2.56 -13.86 -13.38
CA ARG A 160 1.19 -14.25 -13.76
C ARG A 160 0.14 -13.81 -12.75
N LEU A 161 0.43 -13.91 -11.44
CA LEU A 161 -0.49 -13.46 -10.39
C LEU A 161 -0.74 -11.95 -10.47
N ALA A 162 0.29 -11.14 -10.77
CA ALA A 162 0.11 -9.70 -10.97
C ALA A 162 -0.88 -9.41 -12.10
N VAL A 163 -0.72 -10.06 -13.26
CA VAL A 163 -1.64 -9.91 -14.40
C VAL A 163 -3.06 -10.34 -14.02
N LEU A 164 -3.21 -11.49 -13.36
CA LEU A 164 -4.52 -12.00 -12.97
C LEU A 164 -5.21 -11.13 -11.92
N GLY A 165 -4.46 -10.61 -10.94
CA GLY A 165 -4.98 -9.70 -9.92
C GLY A 165 -5.48 -8.39 -10.52
N THR A 166 -4.71 -7.79 -11.44
CA THR A 166 -5.14 -6.60 -12.18
C THR A 166 -6.40 -6.88 -13.00
N ALA A 167 -6.43 -7.98 -13.75
CA ALA A 167 -7.59 -8.35 -14.55
C ALA A 167 -8.84 -8.58 -13.68
N PHE A 168 -8.70 -9.25 -12.54
CA PHE A 168 -9.79 -9.48 -11.60
C PHE A 168 -10.35 -8.15 -11.06
N GLY A 169 -9.49 -7.24 -10.61
CA GLY A 169 -9.90 -5.92 -10.12
C GLY A 169 -10.61 -5.08 -11.19
N GLN A 170 -10.10 -5.10 -12.42
CA GLN A 170 -10.73 -4.42 -13.56
C GLN A 170 -12.11 -5.01 -13.89
N ASN A 171 -12.24 -6.33 -13.87
CA ASN A 171 -13.51 -7.01 -14.11
C ASN A 171 -14.53 -6.69 -13.03
N LEU A 172 -14.13 -6.72 -11.74
CA LEU A 172 -15.00 -6.38 -10.62
C LEU A 172 -15.50 -4.94 -10.72
N LEU A 173 -14.60 -3.98 -10.97
CA LEU A 173 -14.98 -2.57 -11.10
C LEU A 173 -15.91 -2.34 -12.31
N ALA A 174 -15.68 -3.04 -13.42
CA ALA A 174 -16.56 -2.96 -14.59
C ALA A 174 -17.96 -3.53 -14.31
N ASP A 175 -18.03 -4.66 -13.60
CA ASP A 175 -19.29 -5.29 -13.21
C ASP A 175 -20.06 -4.40 -12.22
N GLU A 176 -19.42 -3.89 -11.17
CA GLU A 176 -20.03 -2.98 -10.19
C GLU A 176 -20.55 -1.67 -10.82
N ARG A 177 -19.82 -1.12 -11.80
CA ARG A 177 -20.24 0.11 -12.51
C ARG A 177 -21.40 -0.12 -13.46
N SER A 178 -21.40 -1.26 -14.14
CA SER A 178 -22.39 -1.57 -15.18
C SER A 178 -23.67 -2.17 -14.62
N TRP A 179 -23.59 -2.85 -13.47
CA TRP A 179 -24.77 -3.40 -12.81
C TRP A 179 -25.58 -2.32 -12.12
N PHE A 180 -26.89 -2.36 -12.35
CA PHE A 180 -27.89 -1.62 -11.61
C PHE A 180 -29.23 -2.34 -11.75
N LEU A 181 -30.13 -2.10 -10.79
CA LEU A 181 -31.52 -2.54 -10.85
C LEU A 181 -32.42 -1.30 -10.92
N GLU A 182 -33.09 -1.08 -12.05
CA GLU A 182 -34.13 -0.05 -12.16
C GLU A 182 -35.33 -0.42 -11.28
N LEU A 183 -35.76 0.54 -10.47
CA LEU A 183 -36.90 0.38 -9.56
C LEU A 183 -38.15 0.98 -10.19
N SER A 184 -39.24 0.20 -10.19
CA SER A 184 -40.55 0.72 -10.53
C SER A 184 -41.06 1.66 -9.42
N PRO A 185 -42.07 2.52 -9.69
CA PRO A 185 -42.72 3.32 -8.67
C PRO A 185 -43.26 2.50 -7.49
N GLN A 186 -43.68 1.26 -7.74
CA GLN A 186 -44.15 0.34 -6.71
C GLN A 186 -43.00 -0.16 -5.83
N ASP A 187 -41.84 -0.49 -6.43
CA ASP A 187 -40.67 -0.93 -5.68
C ASP A 187 -40.11 0.16 -4.75
N LEU A 188 -40.28 1.43 -5.12
CA LEU A 188 -39.85 2.58 -4.32
C LEU A 188 -40.80 2.90 -3.16
N ALA A 189 -42.09 2.61 -3.30
CA ALA A 189 -43.13 3.13 -2.41
C ALA A 189 -42.96 2.67 -0.95
N ASP A 190 -42.46 1.45 -0.75
CA ASP A 190 -42.29 0.84 0.58
C ASP A 190 -40.88 1.06 1.16
N LEU A 191 -39.96 1.69 0.41
CA LEU A 191 -38.61 1.97 0.88
C LEU A 191 -38.58 3.22 1.79
N PRO A 192 -37.69 3.27 2.80
CA PRO A 192 -37.48 4.48 3.58
C PRO A 192 -37.09 5.68 2.69
N GLY A 193 -37.51 6.88 3.08
CA GLY A 193 -37.31 8.10 2.26
C GLY A 193 -35.86 8.33 1.81
N PHE A 194 -34.88 8.11 2.69
CA PHE A 194 -33.45 8.26 2.35
C PHE A 194 -32.99 7.27 1.26
N VAL A 195 -33.56 6.05 1.22
CA VAL A 195 -33.26 5.04 0.19
C VAL A 195 -33.86 5.47 -1.14
N GLN A 196 -35.08 6.03 -1.12
CA GLN A 196 -35.73 6.55 -2.33
C GLN A 196 -34.91 7.72 -2.93
N GLU A 197 -34.40 8.61 -2.09
CA GLU A 197 -33.55 9.73 -2.51
C GLU A 197 -32.22 9.23 -3.11
N ALA A 198 -31.54 8.31 -2.44
CA ALA A 198 -30.30 7.72 -2.93
C ALA A 198 -30.50 7.00 -4.28
N ALA A 199 -31.58 6.21 -4.42
CA ALA A 199 -31.88 5.51 -5.66
C ALA A 199 -32.15 6.46 -6.84
N ARG A 200 -32.83 7.58 -6.58
CA ARG A 200 -33.06 8.64 -7.58
C ARG A 200 -31.76 9.32 -8.00
N ALA A 201 -30.90 9.65 -7.04
CA ALA A 201 -29.61 10.27 -7.31
C ALA A 201 -28.73 9.36 -8.17
N ALA A 202 -28.58 8.08 -7.79
CA ALA A 202 -27.84 7.08 -8.55
C ALA A 202 -28.40 6.88 -9.96
N GLY A 203 -29.73 6.92 -10.11
CA GLY A 203 -30.39 6.84 -11.40
C GLY A 203 -30.06 8.02 -12.30
N ALA A 204 -30.10 9.24 -11.75
CA ALA A 204 -29.78 10.47 -12.47
C ALA A 204 -28.33 10.50 -12.98
N GLU A 205 -27.36 10.04 -12.18
CA GLU A 205 -25.96 9.91 -12.59
C GLU A 205 -25.79 8.98 -13.81
N LYS A 206 -26.67 7.98 -13.95
CA LYS A 206 -26.67 7.02 -15.06
C LYS A 206 -27.61 7.41 -16.20
N GLY A 207 -28.36 8.52 -16.08
CA GLY A 207 -29.35 8.94 -17.07
C GLY A 207 -30.60 8.05 -17.13
N LEU A 208 -30.96 7.41 -16.02
CA LEU A 208 -32.08 6.46 -15.89
C LEU A 208 -33.12 6.93 -14.87
N GLY A 209 -34.19 6.15 -14.71
CA GLY A 209 -35.08 6.23 -13.54
C GLY A 209 -34.36 5.81 -12.25
N PRO A 210 -35.05 5.76 -11.10
CA PRO A 210 -34.40 5.41 -9.84
C PRO A 210 -33.80 4.00 -9.90
N VAL A 211 -32.55 3.84 -9.44
CA VAL A 211 -31.85 2.55 -9.49
C VAL A 211 -31.20 2.19 -8.16
N VAL A 212 -31.03 0.89 -7.93
CA VAL A 212 -30.13 0.36 -6.90
C VAL A 212 -28.82 -0.08 -7.55
N THR A 213 -27.70 0.29 -6.97
CA THR A 213 -26.34 -0.10 -7.37
C THR A 213 -25.74 -1.07 -6.34
N LEU A 214 -24.60 -1.68 -6.68
CA LEU A 214 -23.86 -2.57 -5.75
C LEU A 214 -22.87 -1.81 -4.85
N ASN A 215 -22.66 -0.51 -5.07
CA ASN A 215 -21.78 0.27 -4.20
C ASN A 215 -22.41 0.40 -2.80
N ARG A 216 -21.55 0.39 -1.78
CA ARG A 216 -21.93 0.67 -0.40
C ARG A 216 -21.89 2.17 -0.14
#